data_AF-A0A1F5W6H3-F1
#
_entry.id   AF-A0A1F5W6H3-F1
#
_cell.length_a   1.000
_cell.length_b   1.000
_cell.length_c   1.000
_cell.angle_alpha   90.00
_cell.angle_beta   90.00
_cell.angle_gamma   90.00
#
_symmetry.space_group_name_H-M   'P 1'
#
loop_
_entity.id
_entity.type
_entity.pdbx_description
1 polymer ?
#
loop_
_entity_poly.entity_id
_entity_poly.type
_entity_poly.pdbx_seq_one_letter_code
_entity_poly.pdbx_strand_id
1 'polypeptide(L)'
;MKQKIPLVELKYLLKNSCSQETSDAPDKWTPENPLFGHCAVIAAIFQDFYGGWIKRALFPKEWADKFGSRSHYWNEEIIFNSDLPENFDLSRDQFPSDFPYDDFVNGEVGEMSENKDWRDYILSFDKTANRHVLLASRVLNLLMSNPLFTDLKFQHAWELAFSGFSGESKCLKMRFVCSVYDKVGNLITESTNKNFCVEFGKERLCSFDGSVCVRLGMPSRTDATLGDCGHAPIWCLAKVFELGWKPSDLPMLDFYEAGFKPDGSPWWRDEPSYTCTYCENMFAVFGLDKIYGTFDGRWQPLWTKDSLYSSTEYAKGTKKA
;
A
#
# COMPACT_ATOMS: atom_id res chain seq x y z
N MET A 1 -12.24 -17.26 4.22
CA MET A 1 -10.88 -17.53 4.74
C MET A 1 -10.78 -16.92 6.14
N LYS A 2 -9.83 -17.31 7.01
CA LYS A 2 -9.72 -16.74 8.38
C LYS A 2 -8.55 -15.79 8.60
N GLN A 3 -7.66 -15.64 7.62
CA GLN A 3 -6.56 -14.70 7.73
C GLN A 3 -7.06 -13.31 7.35
N LYS A 4 -7.13 -12.40 8.33
CA LYS A 4 -7.30 -10.97 8.05
C LYS A 4 -5.94 -10.45 7.59
N ILE A 5 -5.90 -9.86 6.40
CA ILE A 5 -4.76 -9.10 5.88
C ILE A 5 -5.12 -7.60 5.93
N PRO A 6 -4.18 -6.66 5.75
CA PRO A 6 -4.50 -5.26 5.53
C PRO A 6 -5.31 -5.04 4.25
N LEU A 7 -6.23 -4.07 4.27
CA LEU A 7 -7.08 -3.74 3.12
C LEU A 7 -6.26 -3.34 1.87
N VAL A 8 -5.22 -2.53 2.08
CA VAL A 8 -4.31 -2.10 1.03
C VAL A 8 -3.55 -3.28 0.40
N GLU A 9 -3.21 -4.30 1.20
CA GLU A 9 -2.62 -5.54 0.71
C GLU A 9 -3.61 -6.30 -0.16
N LEU A 10 -4.87 -6.48 0.29
CA LEU A 10 -5.89 -7.14 -0.54
C LEU A 10 -6.10 -6.41 -1.88
N LYS A 11 -6.14 -5.07 -1.87
CA LYS A 11 -6.24 -4.27 -3.10
C LYS A 11 -5.08 -4.57 -4.05
N TYR A 12 -3.85 -4.61 -3.53
CA TYR A 12 -2.67 -4.99 -4.31
C TYR A 12 -2.78 -6.40 -4.87
N LEU A 13 -3.13 -7.39 -4.04
CA LEU A 13 -3.22 -8.80 -4.45
C LEU A 13 -4.27 -9.00 -5.54
N LEU A 14 -5.45 -8.40 -5.39
CA LEU A 14 -6.52 -8.46 -6.39
C LEU A 14 -6.09 -7.85 -7.71
N LYS A 15 -5.57 -6.63 -7.69
CA LYS A 15 -5.11 -5.91 -8.91
C LYS A 15 -4.08 -6.74 -9.69
N ASN A 16 -3.14 -7.39 -9.00
CA ASN A 16 -2.10 -8.20 -9.62
C ASN A 16 -2.53 -9.65 -9.95
N SER A 17 -3.71 -10.07 -9.49
CA SER A 17 -4.27 -11.40 -9.79
C SER A 17 -5.30 -11.37 -10.93
N CYS A 18 -5.85 -10.20 -11.24
CA CYS A 18 -6.81 -10.02 -12.32
C CYS A 18 -6.15 -10.20 -13.70
N SER A 19 -6.84 -10.88 -14.61
CA SER A 19 -6.46 -11.02 -16.01
C SER A 19 -7.70 -11.03 -16.91
N GLN A 20 -7.51 -11.12 -18.23
CA GLN A 20 -8.60 -11.32 -19.18
C GLN A 20 -9.47 -12.53 -18.81
N GLU A 21 -8.88 -13.64 -18.36
CA GLU A 21 -9.59 -14.88 -18.02
C GLU A 21 -10.52 -14.75 -16.80
N THR A 22 -10.23 -13.81 -15.89
CA THR A 22 -11.05 -13.57 -14.70
C THR A 22 -12.06 -12.43 -14.89
N SER A 23 -11.98 -11.71 -16.02
CA SER A 23 -12.88 -10.60 -16.36
C SER A 23 -14.22 -11.10 -16.94
N ASP A 24 -15.29 -10.36 -16.67
CA ASP A 24 -16.59 -10.54 -17.36
C ASP A 24 -16.62 -9.91 -18.76
N ALA A 25 -15.66 -9.02 -19.03
CA ALA A 25 -15.49 -8.30 -20.30
C ALA A 25 -14.04 -8.44 -20.77
N PRO A 26 -13.60 -9.67 -21.15
CA PRO A 26 -12.21 -9.97 -21.47
C PRO A 26 -11.65 -9.13 -22.64
N ASP A 27 -12.52 -8.70 -23.56
CA ASP A 27 -12.22 -7.85 -24.71
C ASP A 27 -11.91 -6.39 -24.33
N LYS A 28 -12.38 -5.94 -23.17
CA LYS A 28 -12.15 -4.59 -22.64
C LYS A 28 -11.09 -4.52 -21.54
N TRP A 29 -10.70 -5.69 -21.01
CA TRP A 29 -9.62 -5.78 -20.03
C TRP A 29 -8.28 -5.43 -20.66
N THR A 30 -7.48 -4.63 -19.96
CA THR A 30 -6.12 -4.26 -20.36
C THR A 30 -5.18 -4.29 -19.14
N PRO A 31 -3.86 -4.45 -19.32
CA PRO A 31 -2.90 -4.30 -18.24
C PRO A 31 -2.98 -2.93 -17.53
N GLU A 32 -3.36 -1.88 -18.27
CA GLU A 32 -3.53 -0.52 -17.76
C GLU A 32 -4.83 -0.35 -16.94
N ASN A 33 -5.86 -1.16 -17.22
CA ASN A 33 -7.10 -1.24 -16.46
C ASN A 33 -7.41 -2.70 -16.05
N PRO A 34 -6.64 -3.25 -15.09
CA PRO A 34 -6.71 -4.66 -14.75
C PRO A 34 -7.99 -5.05 -13.99
N LEU A 35 -8.73 -4.06 -13.46
CA LEU A 35 -9.94 -4.29 -12.67
C LEU A 35 -11.21 -4.32 -13.52
N PHE A 36 -11.11 -4.01 -14.81
CA PHE A 36 -12.26 -3.95 -15.70
C PHE A 36 -13.01 -5.30 -15.76
N GLY A 37 -14.32 -5.28 -15.48
CA GLY A 37 -15.17 -6.46 -15.51
C GLY A 37 -15.02 -7.41 -14.31
N HIS A 38 -14.42 -6.96 -13.20
CA HIS A 38 -14.16 -7.79 -12.03
C HIS A 38 -15.03 -7.47 -10.79
N CYS A 39 -15.92 -6.47 -10.84
CA CYS A 39 -16.67 -5.99 -9.67
C CYS A 39 -17.35 -7.11 -8.86
N ALA A 40 -18.09 -8.01 -9.51
CA ALA A 40 -18.79 -9.10 -8.82
C ALA A 40 -17.82 -10.07 -8.11
N VAL A 41 -16.77 -10.53 -8.80
CA VAL A 41 -15.82 -11.50 -8.22
C VAL A 41 -14.90 -10.87 -7.19
N ILE A 42 -14.53 -9.59 -7.36
CA ILE A 42 -13.78 -8.82 -6.36
C ILE A 42 -14.61 -8.64 -5.09
N ALA A 43 -15.89 -8.25 -5.20
CA ALA A 43 -16.76 -8.06 -4.04
C ALA A 43 -16.99 -9.39 -3.28
N ALA A 44 -17.10 -10.50 -4.02
CA ALA A 44 -17.18 -11.84 -3.43
C ALA A 44 -15.90 -12.24 -2.68
N ILE A 45 -14.72 -11.98 -3.25
CA ILE A 45 -13.44 -12.27 -2.59
C ILE A 45 -13.23 -11.35 -1.38
N PHE A 46 -13.56 -10.06 -1.50
CA PHE A 46 -13.52 -9.15 -0.37
C PHE A 46 -14.33 -9.69 0.80
N GLN A 47 -15.57 -10.14 0.53
CA GLN A 47 -16.43 -10.76 1.54
C GLN A 47 -15.82 -12.04 2.13
N ASP A 48 -15.02 -12.80 1.37
CA ASP A 48 -14.30 -13.98 1.89
C ASP A 48 -13.21 -13.64 2.92
N PHE A 49 -12.67 -12.41 2.89
CA PHE A 49 -11.66 -11.90 3.83
C PHE A 49 -12.27 -11.12 5.00
N TYR A 50 -13.26 -10.26 4.74
CA TYR A 50 -13.76 -9.29 5.71
C TYR A 50 -15.24 -9.44 6.06
N GLY A 51 -16.00 -10.27 5.34
CA GLY A 51 -17.45 -10.37 5.49
C GLY A 51 -18.19 -9.16 4.93
N GLY A 52 -19.25 -8.74 5.63
CA GLY A 52 -20.20 -7.70 5.19
C GLY A 52 -21.10 -8.14 4.04
N TRP A 53 -21.67 -7.15 3.35
CA TRP A 53 -22.69 -7.39 2.32
C TRP A 53 -22.24 -6.92 0.96
N ILE A 54 -22.64 -7.66 -0.09
CA ILE A 54 -22.41 -7.23 -1.47
C ILE A 54 -23.63 -6.44 -1.94
N LYS A 55 -23.44 -5.15 -2.24
CA LYS A 55 -24.45 -4.31 -2.90
C LYS A 55 -24.37 -4.43 -4.41
N ARG A 56 -25.46 -3.99 -5.03
CA ARG A 56 -25.62 -3.95 -6.49
C ARG A 56 -26.36 -2.68 -6.87
N ALA A 57 -25.90 -2.05 -7.94
CA ALA A 57 -26.66 -1.04 -8.65
C ALA A 57 -26.61 -1.27 -10.15
N LEU A 58 -27.66 -0.84 -10.85
CA LEU A 58 -27.69 -0.84 -12.31
C LEU A 58 -27.19 0.49 -12.84
N PHE A 59 -26.30 0.44 -13.84
CA PHE A 59 -25.83 1.65 -14.49
C PHE A 59 -26.97 2.36 -15.25
N PRO A 60 -26.94 3.69 -15.37
CA PRO A 60 -27.71 4.39 -16.39
C PRO A 60 -27.46 3.80 -17.78
N LYS A 61 -28.48 3.83 -18.64
CA LYS A 61 -28.45 3.14 -19.94
C LYS A 61 -27.23 3.54 -20.79
N GLU A 62 -26.91 4.82 -20.82
CA GLU A 62 -25.79 5.40 -21.56
C GLU A 62 -24.41 4.92 -21.08
N TRP A 63 -24.32 4.47 -19.82
CA TRP A 63 -23.10 3.91 -19.24
C TRP A 63 -23.03 2.39 -19.36
N ALA A 64 -24.18 1.71 -19.30
CA ALA A 64 -24.25 0.26 -19.44
C ALA A 64 -23.64 -0.23 -20.77
N ASP A 65 -23.93 0.47 -21.87
CA ASP A 65 -23.38 0.15 -23.19
C ASP A 65 -21.86 0.36 -23.26
N LYS A 66 -21.36 1.46 -22.66
CA LYS A 66 -19.92 1.76 -22.58
C LYS A 66 -19.17 0.70 -21.78
N PHE A 67 -19.70 0.30 -20.63
CA PHE A 67 -19.05 -0.72 -19.80
C PHE A 67 -19.24 -2.14 -20.32
N GLY A 68 -20.28 -2.40 -21.12
CA GLY A 68 -20.61 -3.77 -21.56
C GLY A 68 -21.15 -4.63 -20.41
N SER A 69 -21.59 -3.99 -19.33
CA SER A 69 -22.26 -4.60 -18.19
C SER A 69 -23.40 -3.68 -17.78
N ARG A 70 -24.47 -4.26 -17.22
CA ARG A 70 -25.61 -3.49 -16.69
C ARG A 70 -25.50 -3.19 -15.21
N SER A 71 -24.61 -3.85 -14.49
CA SER A 71 -24.57 -3.76 -13.03
C SER A 71 -23.16 -3.65 -12.49
N HIS A 72 -23.06 -2.97 -11.35
CA HIS A 72 -21.87 -2.89 -10.52
C HIS A 72 -22.09 -3.54 -9.17
N TYR A 73 -21.00 -3.99 -8.54
CA TYR A 73 -21.03 -4.61 -7.21
C TYR A 73 -19.89 -4.08 -6.35
N TRP A 74 -20.18 -3.81 -5.09
CA TRP A 74 -19.23 -3.37 -4.06
C TRP A 74 -19.66 -3.88 -2.69
N ASN A 75 -18.84 -3.66 -1.66
CA ASN A 75 -19.12 -4.10 -0.30
C ASN A 75 -19.56 -2.94 0.59
N GLU A 76 -20.51 -3.20 1.48
CA GLU A 76 -20.97 -2.25 2.49
C GLU A 76 -21.02 -2.89 3.88
N GLU A 77 -21.22 -2.02 4.88
CA GLU A 77 -21.33 -2.36 6.30
C GLU A 77 -20.07 -3.03 6.88
N ILE A 78 -18.90 -2.63 6.40
CA ILE A 78 -17.63 -3.15 6.91
C ILE A 78 -17.11 -2.25 8.02
N ILE A 79 -16.77 -2.85 9.15
CA ILE A 79 -16.20 -2.17 10.32
C ILE A 79 -14.72 -2.56 10.41
N PHE A 80 -13.84 -1.65 9.99
CA PHE A 80 -12.39 -1.82 10.14
C PHE A 80 -11.88 -1.14 11.40
N ASN A 81 -11.88 0.20 11.40
CA ASN A 81 -11.19 1.04 12.39
C ASN A 81 -12.05 2.22 12.87
N SER A 82 -13.32 2.27 12.47
CA SER A 82 -14.28 3.30 12.87
C SER A 82 -15.50 2.63 13.52
N ASP A 83 -16.20 3.37 14.39
CA ASP A 83 -17.48 2.93 14.95
C ASP A 83 -18.63 3.00 13.92
N LEU A 84 -18.33 3.42 12.69
CA LEU A 84 -19.30 3.59 11.61
C LEU A 84 -19.04 2.58 10.50
N PRO A 85 -20.08 1.97 9.91
CA PRO A 85 -19.89 1.09 8.78
C PRO A 85 -19.42 1.87 7.55
N GLU A 86 -18.44 1.33 6.82
CA GLU A 86 -17.86 1.93 5.62
C GLU A 86 -18.19 1.13 4.35
N ASN A 87 -18.19 1.83 3.21
CA ASN A 87 -18.39 1.25 1.89
C ASN A 87 -17.04 1.06 1.20
N PHE A 88 -16.82 -0.12 0.62
CA PHE A 88 -15.58 -0.49 -0.06
C PHE A 88 -15.84 -1.02 -1.46
N ASP A 89 -15.22 -0.36 -2.44
CA ASP A 89 -15.16 -0.84 -3.80
C ASP A 89 -13.70 -0.94 -4.27
N LEU A 90 -13.15 -2.16 -4.15
CA LEU A 90 -11.80 -2.44 -4.62
C LEU A 90 -11.69 -2.52 -6.15
N SER A 91 -12.80 -2.35 -6.86
CA SER A 91 -12.87 -2.28 -8.32
C SER A 91 -13.22 -0.88 -8.84
N ARG A 92 -13.23 0.15 -7.97
CA ARG A 92 -13.53 1.55 -8.35
C ARG A 92 -12.64 2.06 -9.49
N ASP A 93 -11.36 1.70 -9.48
CA ASP A 93 -10.40 2.19 -10.49
C ASP A 93 -10.67 1.62 -11.90
N GLN A 94 -11.70 0.77 -12.09
CA GLN A 94 -12.13 0.34 -13.41
C GLN A 94 -12.85 1.43 -14.21
N PHE A 95 -13.39 2.44 -13.51
CA PHE A 95 -14.21 3.49 -14.12
C PHE A 95 -13.35 4.63 -14.66
N PRO A 96 -13.72 5.21 -15.81
CA PRO A 96 -13.07 6.40 -16.31
C PRO A 96 -13.42 7.61 -15.43
N SER A 97 -12.58 8.64 -15.48
CA SER A 97 -12.72 9.84 -14.64
C SER A 97 -14.00 10.65 -14.89
N ASP A 98 -14.64 10.47 -16.05
CA ASP A 98 -15.90 11.14 -16.41
C ASP A 98 -17.15 10.38 -15.97
N PHE A 99 -17.00 9.17 -15.40
CA PHE A 99 -18.11 8.45 -14.79
C PHE A 99 -18.49 9.10 -13.44
N PRO A 100 -19.76 9.46 -13.19
CA PRO A 100 -20.23 10.05 -11.94
C PRO A 100 -20.30 8.98 -10.83
N TYR A 101 -19.14 8.49 -10.41
CA TYR A 101 -19.03 7.34 -9.51
C TYR A 101 -19.64 7.61 -8.13
N ASP A 102 -19.35 8.78 -7.56
CA ASP A 102 -19.83 9.11 -6.21
C ASP A 102 -21.37 9.24 -6.19
N ASP A 103 -21.95 9.91 -7.19
CA ASP A 103 -23.41 9.98 -7.39
C ASP A 103 -24.03 8.59 -7.57
N PHE A 104 -23.32 7.69 -8.27
CA PHE A 104 -23.79 6.33 -8.54
C PHE A 104 -23.85 5.47 -7.26
N VAL A 105 -22.79 5.47 -6.45
CA VAL A 105 -22.79 4.70 -5.19
C VAL A 105 -23.70 5.30 -4.12
N ASN A 106 -24.02 6.60 -4.22
CA ASN A 106 -25.01 7.27 -3.38
C ASN A 106 -26.47 7.09 -3.88
N GLY A 107 -26.66 6.45 -5.04
CA GLY A 107 -27.99 6.21 -5.61
C GLY A 107 -28.65 7.44 -6.25
N GLU A 108 -27.88 8.50 -6.53
CA GLU A 108 -28.36 9.69 -7.24
C GLU A 108 -28.46 9.44 -8.76
N VAL A 109 -27.64 8.52 -9.28
CA VAL A 109 -27.73 8.01 -10.66
C VAL A 109 -27.75 6.48 -10.68
N GLY A 110 -28.44 5.92 -11.66
CA GLY A 110 -28.63 4.47 -11.77
C GLY A 110 -29.81 3.96 -10.94
N GLU A 111 -29.87 2.64 -10.72
CA GLU A 111 -30.93 1.99 -9.96
C GLU A 111 -30.33 1.10 -8.85
N MET A 112 -30.47 1.54 -7.61
CA MET A 112 -30.04 0.77 -6.43
C MET A 112 -30.92 -0.45 -6.25
N SER A 113 -30.30 -1.62 -6.11
CA SER A 113 -31.04 -2.85 -5.81
C SER A 113 -31.51 -2.88 -4.35
N GLU A 114 -32.76 -3.31 -4.11
CA GLU A 114 -33.33 -3.42 -2.76
C GLU A 114 -32.78 -4.59 -1.94
N ASN A 115 -32.26 -5.64 -2.61
CA ASN A 115 -31.66 -6.78 -1.92
C ASN A 115 -30.35 -6.35 -1.23
N LYS A 116 -30.23 -6.76 0.04
CA LYS A 116 -29.14 -6.37 0.94
C LYS A 116 -27.84 -7.13 0.70
N ASP A 117 -27.90 -8.36 0.20
CA ASP A 117 -26.71 -9.14 -0.16
C ASP A 117 -26.90 -9.90 -1.47
N TRP A 118 -25.98 -9.68 -2.40
CA TRP A 118 -26.02 -10.24 -3.73
C TRP A 118 -25.08 -11.44 -3.92
N ARG A 119 -24.37 -11.92 -2.89
CA ARG A 119 -23.41 -13.04 -3.00
C ARG A 119 -24.02 -14.27 -3.66
N ASP A 120 -25.11 -14.79 -3.11
CA ASP A 120 -25.72 -16.03 -3.62
C ASP A 120 -26.19 -15.88 -5.06
N TYR A 121 -26.71 -14.71 -5.42
CA TYR A 121 -27.10 -14.40 -6.79
C TYR A 121 -25.89 -14.38 -7.73
N ILE A 122 -24.82 -13.63 -7.42
CA ILE A 122 -23.67 -13.53 -8.32
C ILE A 122 -22.97 -14.88 -8.51
N LEU A 123 -22.91 -15.71 -7.46
CA LEU A 123 -22.28 -17.02 -7.51
C LEU A 123 -23.21 -18.14 -8.02
N SER A 124 -24.50 -17.85 -8.24
CA SER A 124 -25.43 -18.79 -8.90
C SER A 124 -25.14 -18.99 -10.39
N PHE A 125 -24.37 -18.09 -11.01
CA PHE A 125 -23.97 -18.19 -12.41
C PHE A 125 -22.63 -18.91 -12.53
N ASP A 126 -22.60 -20.06 -13.22
CA ASP A 126 -21.40 -20.90 -13.38
C ASP A 126 -20.17 -20.11 -13.87
N LYS A 127 -20.36 -19.20 -14.83
CA LYS A 127 -19.25 -18.37 -15.35
C LYS A 127 -18.67 -17.47 -14.27
N THR A 128 -19.49 -16.84 -13.44
CA THR A 128 -19.04 -15.97 -12.35
C THR A 128 -18.41 -16.79 -11.24
N ALA A 129 -19.00 -17.92 -10.88
CA ALA A 129 -18.44 -18.84 -9.88
C ALA A 129 -17.06 -19.35 -10.30
N ASN A 130 -16.88 -19.76 -11.56
CA ASN A 130 -15.59 -20.20 -12.09
C ASN A 130 -14.54 -19.07 -12.06
N ARG A 131 -14.92 -17.84 -12.44
CA ARG A 131 -14.03 -16.67 -12.35
C ARG A 131 -13.67 -16.32 -10.90
N HIS A 132 -14.62 -16.45 -9.97
CA HIS A 132 -14.37 -16.26 -8.53
C HIS A 132 -13.35 -17.27 -8.02
N VAL A 133 -13.54 -18.57 -8.27
CA VAL A 133 -12.61 -19.62 -7.85
C VAL A 133 -11.21 -19.39 -8.44
N LEU A 134 -11.14 -19.06 -9.73
CA LEU A 134 -9.87 -18.78 -10.41
C LEU A 134 -9.16 -17.57 -9.77
N LEU A 135 -9.85 -16.44 -9.63
CA LEU A 135 -9.27 -15.22 -9.07
C LEU A 135 -8.86 -15.43 -7.60
N ALA A 136 -9.69 -16.07 -6.79
CA ALA A 136 -9.40 -16.38 -5.40
C ALA A 136 -8.15 -17.27 -5.26
N SER A 137 -8.00 -18.27 -6.13
CA SER A 137 -6.80 -19.12 -6.16
C SER A 137 -5.53 -18.33 -6.51
N ARG A 138 -5.62 -17.37 -7.43
CA ARG A 138 -4.49 -16.50 -7.80
C ARG A 138 -4.11 -15.55 -6.68
N VAL A 139 -5.10 -14.96 -6.01
CA VAL A 139 -4.90 -14.11 -4.83
C VAL A 139 -4.18 -14.90 -3.74
N LEU A 140 -4.65 -16.12 -3.45
CA LEU A 140 -4.02 -17.00 -2.45
C LEU A 140 -2.61 -17.41 -2.86
N ASN A 141 -2.39 -17.79 -4.12
CA ASN A 141 -1.07 -18.15 -4.60
C ASN A 141 -0.08 -16.97 -4.50
N LEU A 142 -0.53 -15.76 -4.84
CA LEU A 142 0.29 -14.55 -4.72
C LEU A 142 0.58 -14.22 -3.25
N LEU A 143 -0.44 -14.31 -2.38
CA LEU A 143 -0.28 -14.15 -0.93
C LEU A 143 0.75 -15.12 -0.35
N MET A 144 0.72 -16.39 -0.78
CA MET A 144 1.64 -17.42 -0.31
C MET A 144 3.00 -17.43 -1.02
N SER A 145 3.15 -16.72 -2.14
CA SER A 145 4.39 -16.68 -2.92
C SER A 145 5.50 -15.87 -2.26
N ASN A 146 5.15 -14.97 -1.35
CA ASN A 146 6.07 -14.04 -0.73
C ASN A 146 5.94 -14.09 0.80
N PRO A 147 6.95 -14.59 1.52
CA PRO A 147 6.91 -14.70 2.98
C PRO A 147 6.56 -13.39 3.71
N LEU A 148 6.94 -12.22 3.16
CA LEU A 148 6.62 -10.92 3.78
C LEU A 148 5.12 -10.68 3.93
N PHE A 149 4.28 -11.21 3.03
CA PHE A 149 2.83 -11.04 3.11
C PHE A 149 2.20 -11.75 4.33
N THR A 150 2.93 -12.67 4.94
CA THR A 150 2.52 -13.32 6.19
C THR A 150 3.35 -12.87 7.40
N ASP A 151 4.32 -11.98 7.19
CA ASP A 151 5.16 -11.44 8.25
C ASP A 151 4.45 -10.30 8.98
N LEU A 152 4.25 -10.44 10.29
CA LEU A 152 3.49 -9.49 11.10
C LEU A 152 4.13 -8.10 11.13
N LYS A 153 5.48 -7.98 11.05
CA LYS A 153 6.14 -6.66 11.05
C LYS A 153 5.89 -5.95 9.72
N PHE A 154 5.91 -6.70 8.62
CA PHE A 154 5.63 -6.17 7.30
C PHE A 154 4.16 -5.75 7.15
N GLN A 155 3.22 -6.58 7.58
CA GLN A 155 1.79 -6.25 7.60
C GLN A 155 1.51 -4.99 8.42
N HIS A 156 2.12 -4.89 9.61
CA HIS A 156 2.02 -3.71 10.46
C HIS A 156 2.59 -2.46 9.78
N ALA A 157 3.77 -2.57 9.14
CA ALA A 157 4.35 -1.47 8.38
C ALA A 157 3.45 -1.05 7.20
N TRP A 158 2.82 -2.01 6.53
CA TRP A 158 1.90 -1.74 5.43
C TRP A 158 0.65 -1.02 5.92
N GLU A 159 0.04 -1.46 7.01
CA GLU A 159 -1.10 -0.78 7.62
C GLU A 159 -0.72 0.66 8.03
N LEU A 160 0.40 0.83 8.73
CA LEU A 160 0.86 2.14 9.18
C LEU A 160 1.15 3.10 8.01
N ALA A 161 1.62 2.61 6.85
CA ALA A 161 1.82 3.43 5.66
C ALA A 161 0.51 4.04 5.12
N PHE A 162 -0.65 3.40 5.35
CA PHE A 162 -1.93 3.76 4.72
C PHE A 162 -3.10 3.91 5.71
N SER A 163 -2.82 4.03 7.00
CA SER A 163 -3.87 3.99 8.03
C SER A 163 -4.85 5.16 7.98
N GLY A 164 -4.55 6.26 7.27
CA GLY A 164 -5.42 7.45 7.26
C GLY A 164 -5.45 8.23 8.57
N PHE A 165 -4.77 7.74 9.61
CA PHE A 165 -4.72 8.34 10.95
C PHE A 165 -3.37 9.02 11.21
N SER A 166 -3.23 9.59 12.42
CA SER A 166 -1.96 10.15 12.90
C SER A 166 -0.83 9.11 12.78
N GLY A 167 0.14 9.38 11.92
CA GLY A 167 1.25 8.48 11.66
C GLY A 167 1.35 7.99 10.21
N GLU A 168 0.31 8.14 9.39
CA GLU A 168 0.40 7.74 7.98
C GLU A 168 1.48 8.52 7.20
N SER A 169 2.05 7.87 6.18
CA SER A 169 2.86 8.60 5.20
C SER A 169 1.96 9.29 4.18
N LYS A 170 2.01 10.62 4.14
CA LYS A 170 1.32 11.43 3.11
C LYS A 170 2.17 11.66 1.86
N CYS A 171 3.26 10.92 1.70
CA CYS A 171 4.16 11.11 0.57
C CYS A 171 3.55 10.58 -0.73
N LEU A 172 3.40 11.47 -1.70
CA LEU A 172 2.86 11.15 -3.04
C LEU A 172 3.83 10.36 -3.93
N LYS A 173 5.10 10.25 -3.55
CA LYS A 173 6.13 9.52 -4.33
C LYS A 173 6.32 8.10 -3.83
N MET A 174 6.59 7.97 -2.53
CA MET A 174 6.91 6.72 -1.85
C MET A 174 6.58 6.84 -0.38
N ARG A 175 5.91 5.84 0.17
CA ARG A 175 5.56 5.74 1.59
C ARG A 175 6.54 4.78 2.26
N PHE A 176 7.29 5.27 3.24
CA PHE A 176 8.24 4.50 4.01
C PHE A 176 7.77 4.42 5.45
N VAL A 177 7.94 3.25 6.04
CA VAL A 177 7.74 3.00 7.46
C VAL A 177 9.02 2.42 8.01
N CYS A 178 9.40 2.86 9.20
CA CYS A 178 10.43 2.21 9.99
C CYS A 178 9.85 1.83 11.36
N SER A 179 10.10 0.61 11.80
CA SER A 179 9.75 0.12 13.13
C SER A 179 11.01 -0.43 13.81
N VAL A 180 11.15 -0.15 15.09
CA VAL A 180 12.31 -0.53 15.90
C VAL A 180 11.87 -1.51 16.95
N TYR A 181 12.53 -2.66 17.02
CA TYR A 181 12.26 -3.71 17.99
C TYR A 181 13.49 -3.96 18.86
N ASP A 182 13.29 -4.41 20.09
CA ASP A 182 14.36 -4.98 20.89
C ASP A 182 14.69 -6.42 20.48
N LYS A 183 15.73 -7.01 21.07
CA LYS A 183 16.16 -8.40 20.76
C LYS A 183 15.15 -9.49 21.15
N VAL A 184 14.15 -9.18 21.98
CA VAL A 184 13.09 -10.14 22.33
C VAL A 184 11.84 -9.94 21.47
N GLY A 185 11.83 -8.95 20.59
CA GLY A 185 10.79 -8.70 19.61
C GLY A 185 9.71 -7.71 20.06
N ASN A 186 9.91 -6.97 21.15
CA ASN A 186 8.99 -5.91 21.54
C ASN A 186 9.19 -4.69 20.64
N LEU A 187 8.07 -4.10 20.19
CA LEU A 187 8.11 -2.83 19.47
C LEU A 187 8.49 -1.69 20.44
N ILE A 188 9.60 -1.01 20.14
CA ILE A 188 10.11 0.13 20.93
C ILE A 188 9.54 1.44 20.40
N THR A 189 9.59 1.64 19.08
CA THR A 189 9.04 2.83 18.42
C THR A 189 8.84 2.57 16.94
N GLU A 190 8.08 3.44 16.28
CA GLU A 190 7.91 3.46 14.85
C GLU A 190 7.65 4.86 14.32
N SER A 191 7.84 5.03 13.02
CA SER A 191 7.53 6.26 12.31
C SER A 191 7.40 6.01 10.83
N THR A 192 6.78 6.96 10.15
CA THR A 192 6.75 7.05 8.69
C THR A 192 7.60 8.22 8.21
N ASN A 193 7.82 8.29 6.89
CA ASN A 193 8.39 9.48 6.27
C ASN A 193 7.35 10.61 6.21
N LYS A 194 7.74 11.80 6.69
CA LYS A 194 6.87 12.97 6.86
C LYS A 194 7.68 14.27 6.87
N ASN A 195 7.03 15.40 6.62
CA ASN A 195 7.72 16.70 6.52
C ASN A 195 8.18 17.21 7.89
N PHE A 196 9.47 17.52 8.03
CA PHE A 196 10.05 18.10 9.24
C PHE A 196 9.37 19.41 9.64
N CYS A 197 9.22 20.36 8.73
CA CYS A 197 8.71 21.68 9.08
C CYS A 197 7.31 21.62 9.68
N VAL A 198 6.42 20.81 9.09
CA VAL A 198 5.04 20.67 9.58
C VAL A 198 5.02 20.16 11.03
N GLU A 199 5.89 19.19 11.36
CA GLU A 199 5.99 18.65 12.72
C GLU A 199 6.50 19.70 13.73
N PHE A 200 7.27 20.70 13.27
CA PHE A 200 7.74 21.82 14.09
C PHE A 200 6.87 23.08 13.98
N GLY A 201 5.68 22.99 13.38
CA GLY A 201 4.79 24.14 13.18
C GLY A 201 5.33 25.21 12.23
N LYS A 202 6.25 24.83 11.33
CA LYS A 202 6.87 25.69 10.32
C LYS A 202 6.28 25.44 8.95
N GLU A 203 6.39 26.45 8.08
CA GLU A 203 5.96 26.35 6.68
C GLU A 203 6.76 25.27 5.93
N ARG A 204 6.09 24.59 5.00
CA ARG A 204 6.72 23.54 4.17
C ARG A 204 7.81 24.14 3.29
N LEU A 205 8.97 23.50 3.27
CA LEU A 205 10.09 23.87 2.38
C LEU A 205 10.22 22.91 1.19
N CYS A 206 9.16 22.15 0.90
CA CYS A 206 9.11 21.22 -0.22
C CYS A 206 8.84 21.89 -1.57
N SER A 207 8.51 23.18 -1.63
CA SER A 207 8.42 24.00 -2.83
C SER A 207 8.55 25.47 -2.42
N PHE A 208 8.96 26.34 -3.34
CA PHE A 208 9.06 27.79 -3.06
C PHE A 208 7.71 28.42 -2.70
N ASP A 209 6.60 27.79 -3.08
CA ASP A 209 5.22 28.21 -2.79
C ASP A 209 4.45 27.20 -1.91
N GLY A 210 5.12 26.14 -1.44
CA GLY A 210 4.53 25.06 -0.64
C GLY A 210 3.49 24.19 -1.36
N SER A 211 3.18 24.42 -2.64
CA SER A 211 2.04 23.81 -3.34
C SER A 211 2.31 22.39 -3.85
N VAL A 212 3.55 22.10 -4.25
CA VAL A 212 3.95 20.81 -4.85
C VAL A 212 5.20 20.26 -4.18
N CYS A 213 5.31 18.93 -4.06
CA CYS A 213 6.55 18.30 -3.60
C CYS A 213 7.65 18.44 -4.66
N VAL A 214 8.76 19.11 -4.35
CA VAL A 214 9.92 19.31 -5.25
C VAL A 214 10.44 17.98 -5.81
N ARG A 215 10.31 16.89 -5.04
CA ARG A 215 10.78 15.55 -5.44
C ARG A 215 9.94 14.91 -6.54
N LEU A 216 8.74 15.40 -6.87
CA LEU A 216 7.93 14.84 -7.96
C LEU A 216 8.53 15.09 -9.34
N GLY A 217 9.31 16.17 -9.50
CA GLY A 217 10.00 16.51 -10.75
C GLY A 217 11.44 16.00 -10.83
N MET A 218 11.93 15.30 -9.79
CA MET A 218 13.35 14.96 -9.69
C MET A 218 13.61 13.45 -9.83
N PRO A 219 14.70 13.05 -10.50
CA PRO A 219 15.16 11.67 -10.53
C PRO A 219 15.57 11.21 -9.13
N SER A 220 15.07 10.06 -8.67
CA SER A 220 15.18 9.60 -7.26
C SER A 220 16.59 9.64 -6.64
N ARG A 221 17.64 9.47 -7.47
CA ARG A 221 19.06 9.43 -7.06
C ARG A 221 19.63 10.73 -6.51
N THR A 222 19.01 11.88 -6.76
CA THR A 222 19.45 13.20 -6.26
C THR A 222 18.57 13.74 -5.13
N ASP A 223 17.51 13.01 -4.77
CA ASP A 223 16.39 13.57 -4.02
C ASP A 223 16.50 13.43 -2.51
N ALA A 224 17.40 12.57 -2.03
CA ALA A 224 17.43 12.16 -0.63
C ALA A 224 17.72 13.32 0.34
N THR A 225 18.31 14.42 -0.14
CA THR A 225 18.71 15.58 0.67
C THR A 225 17.95 16.86 0.34
N LEU A 226 16.97 16.81 -0.58
CA LEU A 226 16.25 17.99 -1.05
C LEU A 226 14.82 18.06 -0.49
N GLY A 227 14.44 19.26 -0.05
CA GLY A 227 13.18 19.53 0.64
C GLY A 227 13.27 19.28 2.14
N ASP A 228 12.13 19.38 2.83
CA ASP A 228 12.00 19.16 4.28
C ASP A 228 11.46 17.75 4.62
N CYS A 229 11.60 16.78 3.72
CA CYS A 229 11.10 15.42 3.95
C CYS A 229 12.01 14.67 4.95
N GLY A 230 11.50 14.41 6.15
CA GLY A 230 12.12 13.48 7.09
C GLY A 230 11.85 12.04 6.69
N HIS A 231 12.91 11.23 6.68
CA HIS A 231 12.85 9.82 6.35
C HIS A 231 12.45 8.98 7.56
N ALA A 232 11.70 7.91 7.33
CA ALA A 232 11.16 7.08 8.41
C ALA A 232 12.23 6.56 9.39
N PRO A 233 13.40 6.05 8.92
CA PRO A 233 14.44 5.59 9.84
C PRO A 233 15.05 6.70 10.71
N ILE A 234 15.16 7.91 10.17
CA ILE A 234 15.70 9.07 10.92
C ILE A 234 14.75 9.47 12.03
N TRP A 235 13.45 9.49 11.76
CA TRP A 235 12.45 9.75 12.79
C TRP A 235 12.45 8.67 13.88
N CYS A 236 12.60 7.41 13.51
CA CYS A 236 12.74 6.33 14.49
C CYS A 236 13.99 6.50 15.34
N LEU A 237 15.13 6.83 14.74
CA LEU A 237 16.37 7.05 15.47
C LEU A 237 16.26 8.22 16.47
N ALA A 238 15.63 9.32 16.05
CA ALA A 238 15.33 10.44 16.94
C ALA A 238 14.45 10.00 18.13
N LYS A 239 13.34 9.29 17.87
CA LYS A 239 12.45 8.78 18.92
C LYS A 239 13.15 7.79 19.87
N VAL A 240 14.02 6.93 19.36
CA VAL A 240 14.83 6.02 20.19
C VAL A 240 15.65 6.83 21.20
N PHE A 241 16.28 7.93 20.78
CA PHE A 241 17.05 8.78 21.69
C PHE A 241 16.15 9.58 22.65
N GLU A 242 14.98 10.05 22.22
CA GLU A 242 13.98 10.68 23.10
C GLU A 242 13.50 9.72 24.21
N LEU A 243 13.44 8.42 23.92
CA LEU A 243 13.14 7.36 24.89
C LEU A 243 14.31 7.04 25.84
N GLY A 244 15.44 7.75 25.72
CA GLY A 244 16.59 7.65 26.63
C GLY A 244 17.66 6.62 26.23
N TRP A 245 17.51 5.94 25.09
CA TRP A 245 18.54 5.07 24.53
C TRP A 245 19.74 5.90 24.06
N LYS A 246 20.93 5.32 24.13
CA LYS A 246 22.19 5.96 23.70
C LYS A 246 22.71 5.30 22.42
N PRO A 247 23.62 5.97 21.68
CA PRO A 247 24.32 5.36 20.54
C PRO A 247 24.92 3.97 20.85
N SER A 248 25.50 3.79 22.05
CA SER A 248 26.05 2.50 22.50
C SER A 248 25.03 1.37 22.63
N ASP A 249 23.74 1.72 22.69
CA ASP A 249 22.65 0.77 22.91
C ASP A 249 22.00 0.33 21.60
N LEU A 250 22.28 1.01 20.48
CA LEU A 250 21.71 0.69 19.16
C LEU A 250 21.98 -0.76 18.69
N PRO A 251 23.11 -1.41 19.00
CA PRO A 251 23.30 -2.83 18.69
C PRO A 251 22.26 -3.76 19.35
N MET A 252 21.58 -3.31 20.41
CA MET A 252 20.50 -4.04 21.09
C MET A 252 19.14 -3.87 20.40
N LEU A 253 19.04 -3.03 19.39
CA LEU A 253 17.82 -2.75 18.65
C LEU A 253 17.91 -3.31 17.23
N ASP A 254 16.77 -3.63 16.64
CA ASP A 254 16.65 -4.02 15.24
C ASP A 254 15.67 -3.06 14.54
N PHE A 255 16.17 -2.32 13.57
CA PHE A 255 15.38 -1.40 12.75
C PHE A 255 14.88 -2.16 11.52
N TYR A 256 13.60 -2.03 11.18
CA TYR A 256 12.98 -2.62 10.00
C TYR A 256 12.38 -1.50 9.15
N GLU A 257 12.75 -1.41 7.88
CA GLU A 257 12.24 -0.42 6.94
C GLU A 257 11.52 -1.08 5.77
N ALA A 258 10.25 -0.72 5.58
CA ALA A 258 9.46 -1.12 4.43
C ALA A 258 9.09 0.12 3.60
N GLY A 259 9.15 -0.04 2.27
CA GLY A 259 8.71 0.96 1.32
C GLY A 259 7.47 0.49 0.57
N PHE A 260 6.58 1.43 0.23
CA PHE A 260 5.35 1.20 -0.51
C PHE A 260 5.15 2.33 -1.52
N LYS A 261 4.65 1.99 -2.71
CA LYS A 261 4.19 2.96 -3.70
C LYS A 261 2.85 3.56 -3.25
N PRO A 262 2.45 4.74 -3.75
CA PRO A 262 1.18 5.37 -3.38
C PRO A 262 -0.06 4.51 -3.65
N ASP A 263 0.01 3.55 -4.59
CA ASP A 263 -1.08 2.65 -4.92
C ASP A 263 -1.17 1.41 -4.00
N GLY A 264 -0.34 1.36 -2.95
CA GLY A 264 -0.26 0.23 -2.03
C GLY A 264 0.82 -0.77 -2.38
N SER A 265 1.34 -0.78 -3.61
CA SER A 265 2.30 -1.81 -4.03
C SER A 265 3.56 -1.79 -3.17
N PRO A 266 4.03 -2.94 -2.68
CA PRO A 266 5.27 -3.00 -1.93
C PRO A 266 6.46 -2.63 -2.83
N TRP A 267 7.45 -1.98 -2.24
CA TRP A 267 8.71 -1.65 -2.89
C TRP A 267 9.83 -2.47 -2.26
N TRP A 268 10.05 -3.65 -2.82
CA TRP A 268 11.24 -4.45 -2.59
C TRP A 268 12.21 -4.32 -3.75
N ARG A 269 13.48 -4.58 -3.49
CA ARG A 269 14.54 -4.63 -4.50
C ARG A 269 15.05 -6.07 -4.61
N ASP A 270 15.66 -6.37 -5.75
CA ASP A 270 16.19 -7.71 -6.03
C ASP A 270 17.49 -7.98 -5.26
N GLU A 271 18.21 -6.92 -4.88
CA GLU A 271 19.48 -7.02 -4.17
C GLU A 271 19.48 -6.22 -2.86
N PRO A 272 20.11 -6.74 -1.78
CA PRO A 272 20.28 -6.01 -0.53
C PRO A 272 21.19 -4.80 -0.72
N SER A 273 20.59 -3.63 -0.89
CA SER A 273 21.30 -2.36 -1.09
C SER A 273 20.58 -1.23 -0.37
N TYR A 274 21.21 -0.07 -0.22
CA TYR A 274 20.53 1.12 0.30
C TYR A 274 20.78 2.30 -0.62
N THR A 275 19.73 3.07 -0.95
CA THR A 275 19.83 4.14 -1.95
C THR A 275 19.98 5.53 -1.33
N CYS A 276 19.53 5.73 -0.09
CA CYS A 276 19.49 7.04 0.53
C CYS A 276 20.77 7.34 1.31
N THR A 277 21.63 8.17 0.73
CA THR A 277 22.88 8.63 1.36
C THR A 277 22.67 9.38 2.67
N TYR A 278 21.54 10.08 2.85
CA TYR A 278 21.24 10.81 4.08
C TYR A 278 21.05 9.86 5.27
N CYS A 279 20.22 8.83 5.13
CA CYS A 279 19.98 7.87 6.22
C CYS A 279 21.27 7.11 6.58
N GLU A 280 22.00 6.65 5.56
CA GLU A 280 23.23 5.87 5.78
C GLU A 280 24.31 6.64 6.52
N ASN A 281 24.51 7.92 6.16
CA ASN A 281 25.43 8.76 6.90
C ASN A 281 24.98 8.93 8.36
N MET A 282 23.69 9.06 8.63
CA MET A 282 23.19 9.14 10.01
C MET A 282 23.38 7.82 10.75
N PHE A 283 23.11 6.68 10.14
CA PHE A 283 23.37 5.36 10.73
C PHE A 283 24.83 5.22 11.14
N ALA A 284 25.75 5.63 10.26
CA ALA A 284 27.18 5.59 10.55
C ALA A 284 27.59 6.56 11.67
N VAL A 285 27.07 7.79 11.66
CA VAL A 285 27.34 8.80 12.69
C VAL A 285 26.91 8.32 14.08
N PHE A 286 25.75 7.67 14.16
CA PHE A 286 25.19 7.21 15.43
C PHE A 286 25.60 5.79 15.82
N GLY A 287 26.37 5.08 14.99
CA GLY A 287 26.85 3.74 15.29
C GLY A 287 25.77 2.66 15.20
N LEU A 288 24.78 2.83 14.33
CA LEU A 288 23.85 1.76 14.00
C LEU A 288 24.58 0.73 13.13
N ASP A 289 24.59 -0.54 13.54
CA ASP A 289 25.30 -1.60 12.82
C ASP A 289 24.61 -2.03 11.52
N LYS A 290 23.28 -2.18 11.59
CA LYS A 290 22.44 -2.65 10.48
C LYS A 290 21.00 -2.18 10.59
N ILE A 291 20.33 -2.19 9.46
CA ILE A 291 18.87 -2.06 9.31
C ILE A 291 18.35 -3.24 8.47
N TYR A 292 17.13 -3.69 8.70
CA TYR A 292 16.48 -4.72 7.89
C TYR A 292 15.61 -4.05 6.83
N GLY A 293 15.87 -4.34 5.55
CA GLY A 293 15.00 -3.91 4.45
C GLY A 293 14.30 -5.09 3.78
N THR A 294 13.30 -4.81 2.97
CA THR A 294 12.53 -5.82 2.23
C THR A 294 13.17 -6.13 0.88
N PHE A 295 13.71 -7.33 0.71
CA PHE A 295 14.39 -7.79 -0.52
C PHE A 295 14.05 -9.24 -0.81
N ASP A 296 13.74 -9.56 -2.07
CA ASP A 296 13.49 -10.94 -2.50
C ASP A 296 12.47 -11.66 -1.58
N GLY A 297 11.39 -10.94 -1.25
CA GLY A 297 10.30 -11.46 -0.41
C GLY A 297 10.65 -11.78 1.05
N ARG A 298 11.70 -11.17 1.60
CA ARG A 298 12.10 -11.35 3.01
C ARG A 298 12.77 -10.11 3.59
N TRP A 299 12.83 -10.07 4.92
CA TRP A 299 13.69 -9.14 5.64
C TRP A 299 15.14 -9.54 5.48
N GLN A 300 15.98 -8.66 4.94
CA GLN A 300 17.42 -8.88 4.85
C GLN A 300 18.19 -7.78 5.57
N PRO A 301 19.25 -8.14 6.31
CA PRO A 301 20.09 -7.17 6.99
C PRO A 301 20.91 -6.38 5.96
N LEU A 302 20.92 -5.08 6.13
CA LEU A 302 21.76 -4.12 5.42
C LEU A 302 22.74 -3.56 6.43
N TRP A 303 23.99 -3.99 6.34
CA TRP A 303 25.04 -3.49 7.21
C TRP A 303 25.37 -2.05 6.80
N THR A 304 25.50 -1.15 7.78
CA THR A 304 25.75 0.28 7.53
C THR A 304 26.97 0.51 6.66
N LYS A 305 28.03 -0.28 6.84
CA LYS A 305 29.23 -0.22 5.99
C LYS A 305 28.90 -0.50 4.51
N ASP A 306 28.19 -1.57 4.21
CA ASP A 306 27.85 -1.96 2.84
C ASP A 306 26.82 -1.00 2.22
N SER A 307 25.96 -0.46 3.06
CA SER A 307 24.89 0.46 2.70
C SER A 307 25.44 1.87 2.38
N LEU A 308 26.50 2.32 3.07
CA LEU A 308 27.30 3.49 2.67
C LEU A 308 27.92 3.33 1.28
N TYR A 309 28.48 2.15 0.98
CA TYR A 309 29.05 1.90 -0.36
C TYR A 309 27.96 1.90 -1.43
N SER A 310 26.90 1.13 -1.26
CA SER A 310 25.83 1.03 -2.25
C SER A 310 25.12 2.37 -2.48
N SER A 311 24.82 3.14 -1.42
CA SER A 311 24.20 4.47 -1.56
C SER A 311 25.11 5.45 -2.30
N THR A 312 26.43 5.37 -2.10
CA THR A 312 27.43 6.14 -2.85
C THR A 312 27.45 5.73 -4.33
N GLU A 313 27.35 4.45 -4.65
CA GLU A 313 27.29 3.96 -6.03
C GLU A 313 26.02 4.45 -6.76
N TYR A 314 24.86 4.43 -6.08
CA TYR A 314 23.62 5.00 -6.62
C TYR A 314 23.74 6.50 -6.84
N ALA A 315 24.30 7.24 -5.88
CA ALA A 315 24.50 8.68 -5.99
C ALA A 315 25.44 9.06 -7.15
N LYS A 316 26.49 8.25 -7.38
CA LYS A 316 27.41 8.40 -8.53
C LYS A 316 26.81 7.94 -9.86
N GLY A 317 25.66 7.26 -9.83
CA GLY A 317 25.03 6.65 -11.00
C GLY A 317 25.78 5.43 -11.56
N THR A 318 26.74 4.87 -10.80
CA THR A 318 27.42 3.62 -11.17
C THR A 318 26.51 2.40 -10.95
N LYS A 319 25.48 2.54 -10.11
CA LYS A 319 24.44 1.56 -9.86
C LYS A 319 23.05 2.16 -10.17
N LYS A 320 22.13 1.36 -10.72
CA LYS A 320 20.75 1.78 -11.06
C LYS A 320 19.76 1.14 -10.11
N ALA A 321 18.84 1.95 -9.58
CA ALA A 321 17.84 1.57 -8.58
C ALA A 321 16.66 0.82 -9.20
#